data_AF-A0A916V9D5-F1
#
_entry.id   AF-A0A916V9D5-F1
#
_cell.length_a   1.000
_cell.length_b   1.000
_cell.length_c   1.000
_cell.angle_alpha   90.00
_cell.angle_beta   90.00
_cell.angle_gamma   90.00
#
_symmetry.space_group_name_H-M   'P 1'
#
loop_
_entity.id
_entity.type
_entity.pdbx_description
1 polymer ?
#
loop_
_entity_poly.entity_id
_entity_poly.type
_entity_poly.pdbx_seq_one_letter_code
_entity_poly.pdbx_strand_id
1 'polypeptide(L)'
;MNCGKNLQLKGLYEAISLIGQGGMGRAFQAKDLGRLGQPCAIKQFLPQFQESELMKKAIALFESEAAQLKALGSHPQIPELIAYFGEDGCLYLVQELIEGENLYIELQRNGIFIEAQIYELLANILPVLQFIHDRQVIHRDIKPDNIIRCSLTAPELVQEAGKANYQSPITNSPQVNFVLVDFGAAKAFTTDTANRTGTLIGSAEYIAPEQARGKAFPQSDLYSLGVTCIYLLTGISPFDLYDDESDRWIWREKLQTPISNHLAVILNRLLERAISNRYSSANEVMHDLQSVTISSDNNSNSLEVSCINLHNSPQIKKLIESLNLGQWQESDLLTNTIILELANKNRIAELTSNDIDQISCDIWVAIDQAWMQASNNRFGWSIQKQIWKSLSGRLIYEENNYWEFAKIYEKFADRVGWRKPRWLNLEFSPKIWRKYENLTFSISAPRGHLPSLFFWEGFNLVDTVLYRLEICRQSQDNS
;
A
#
# COMPACT_ATOMS: atom_id res chain seq x y z
N MET A 1 -14.26 18.30 -42.45
CA MET A 1 -15.29 19.36 -42.61
C MET A 1 -15.24 20.21 -41.35
N ASN A 2 -14.61 21.39 -41.42
CA ASN A 2 -14.67 22.39 -40.34
C ASN A 2 -15.87 23.29 -40.64
N CYS A 3 -17.03 22.97 -40.05
CA CYS A 3 -18.16 23.88 -40.00
C CYS A 3 -18.14 24.50 -38.60
N GLY A 4 -17.88 25.81 -38.51
CA GLY A 4 -17.70 26.56 -37.25
C GLY A 4 -18.97 26.77 -36.42
N LYS A 5 -19.84 25.76 -36.34
CA LYS A 5 -20.93 25.71 -35.36
C LYS A 5 -20.56 24.69 -34.30
N ASN A 6 -20.55 25.12 -33.04
CA ASN A 6 -20.44 24.24 -31.89
C ASN A 6 -21.52 23.16 -31.96
N LEU A 7 -21.16 21.91 -31.63
CA LEU A 7 -22.10 20.79 -31.60
C LEU A 7 -23.18 21.11 -30.55
N GLN A 8 -24.40 21.35 -31.01
CA GLN A 8 -25.56 21.54 -30.14
C GLN A 8 -26.37 20.25 -30.07
N LEU A 9 -26.67 19.81 -28.85
CA LEU A 9 -27.40 18.57 -28.58
C LEU A 9 -28.72 18.88 -27.89
N LYS A 10 -29.83 18.34 -28.42
CA LYS A 10 -31.22 18.58 -27.97
C LYS A 10 -31.62 20.07 -27.86
N GLY A 11 -30.84 21.00 -28.42
CA GLY A 11 -30.98 22.43 -28.16
C GLY A 11 -30.73 22.85 -26.69
N LEU A 12 -30.24 21.94 -25.85
CA LEU A 12 -30.02 22.15 -24.41
C LEU A 12 -28.54 22.17 -24.06
N TYR A 13 -27.68 21.55 -24.86
CA TYR A 13 -26.25 21.48 -24.58
C TYR A 13 -25.44 22.01 -25.74
N GLU A 14 -24.43 22.82 -25.45
CA GLU A 14 -23.49 23.35 -26.44
C GLU A 14 -22.07 22.86 -26.13
N ALA A 15 -21.51 21.99 -26.98
CA ALA A 15 -20.13 21.53 -26.83
C ALA A 15 -19.15 22.65 -27.20
N ILE A 16 -18.19 22.91 -26.31
CA ILE A 16 -17.21 24.00 -26.43
C ILE A 16 -15.88 23.47 -26.95
N SER A 17 -15.33 22.45 -26.30
CA SER A 17 -13.99 21.93 -26.59
C SER A 17 -13.94 20.42 -26.37
N LEU A 18 -13.09 19.74 -27.14
CA LEU A 18 -12.80 18.33 -26.96
C LEU A 18 -11.83 18.18 -25.78
N ILE A 19 -12.21 17.42 -24.75
CA ILE A 19 -11.38 17.15 -23.56
C ILE A 19 -10.82 15.73 -23.54
N GLY A 20 -11.32 14.84 -24.40
CA GLY A 20 -10.77 13.49 -24.54
C GLY A 20 -11.28 12.78 -25.79
N GLN A 21 -10.47 11.89 -26.36
CA GLN A 21 -10.85 11.05 -27.49
C GLN A 21 -10.21 9.68 -27.34
N GLY A 22 -11.03 8.62 -27.43
CA GLY A 22 -10.58 7.23 -27.27
C GLY A 22 -11.31 6.28 -28.23
N GLY A 23 -11.04 4.98 -28.10
CA GLY A 23 -11.59 3.95 -29.00
C GLY A 23 -13.11 3.79 -28.95
N MET A 24 -13.77 4.30 -27.91
CA MET A 24 -15.21 4.19 -27.70
C MET A 24 -15.96 5.50 -27.98
N GLY A 25 -15.28 6.63 -28.19
CA GLY A 25 -15.97 7.91 -28.31
C GLY A 25 -15.13 9.16 -28.08
N ARG A 26 -15.84 10.27 -27.87
CA ARG A 26 -15.28 11.60 -27.62
C ARG A 26 -15.88 12.17 -26.34
N ALA A 27 -15.09 12.88 -25.56
CA ALA A 27 -15.54 13.65 -24.41
C ALA A 27 -15.36 15.14 -24.69
N PHE A 28 -16.39 15.93 -24.41
CA PHE A 28 -16.38 17.38 -24.63
C PHE A 28 -16.66 18.11 -23.32
N GLN A 29 -16.01 19.25 -23.12
CA GLN A 29 -16.52 20.28 -22.23
C GLN A 29 -17.65 20.99 -22.96
N ALA A 30 -18.74 21.28 -22.24
CA ALA A 30 -19.94 21.87 -22.79
C ALA A 30 -20.63 22.81 -21.78
N LYS A 31 -21.66 23.51 -22.25
CA LYS A 31 -22.60 24.30 -21.43
C LYS A 31 -23.97 23.67 -21.46
N ASP A 32 -24.60 23.54 -20.30
CA ASP A 32 -26.02 23.25 -20.15
C ASP A 32 -26.82 24.56 -20.23
N LEU A 33 -27.40 24.82 -21.40
CA LEU A 33 -28.23 25.99 -21.68
C LEU A 33 -29.55 25.98 -20.89
N GLY A 34 -30.03 24.80 -20.49
CA GLY A 34 -31.21 24.66 -19.61
C GLY A 34 -30.91 25.06 -18.16
N ARG A 35 -29.65 24.97 -17.74
CA ARG A 35 -29.14 25.39 -16.42
C ARG A 35 -28.28 26.65 -16.51
N LEU A 36 -28.76 27.69 -17.21
CA LEU A 36 -28.11 29.00 -17.29
C LEU A 36 -26.65 28.96 -17.81
N GLY A 37 -26.31 27.97 -18.63
CA GLY A 37 -24.96 27.81 -19.17
C GLY A 37 -23.96 27.23 -18.17
N GLN A 38 -24.41 26.51 -17.14
CA GLN A 38 -23.52 25.78 -16.23
C GLN A 38 -22.60 24.82 -17.01
N PRO A 39 -21.31 24.72 -16.65
CA PRO A 39 -20.38 23.84 -17.32
C PRO A 39 -20.74 22.36 -17.08
N CYS A 40 -20.66 21.55 -18.12
CA CYS A 40 -20.88 20.12 -18.06
C CYS A 40 -19.90 19.36 -18.97
N ALA A 41 -19.75 18.06 -18.72
CA ALA A 41 -18.99 17.16 -19.58
C ALA A 41 -19.95 16.27 -20.38
N ILE A 42 -19.70 16.12 -21.67
CA ILE A 42 -20.48 15.27 -22.57
C ILE A 42 -19.59 14.16 -23.10
N LYS A 43 -19.88 12.92 -22.73
CA LYS A 43 -19.33 11.75 -23.40
C LYS A 43 -20.25 11.36 -24.55
N GLN A 44 -19.70 11.32 -25.75
CA GLN A 44 -20.34 10.87 -26.99
C GLN A 44 -19.81 9.50 -27.36
N PHE A 45 -20.70 8.51 -27.44
CA PHE A 45 -20.40 7.20 -27.99
C PHE A 45 -20.79 7.16 -29.47
N LEU A 46 -19.80 6.83 -30.33
CA LEU A 46 -19.97 6.72 -31.78
C LEU A 46 -19.93 5.23 -32.18
N PRO A 47 -21.07 4.59 -32.47
CA PRO A 47 -21.05 3.23 -33.01
C PRO A 47 -20.53 3.26 -34.46
N GLN A 48 -19.24 2.98 -34.67
CA GLN A 48 -18.59 3.07 -36.00
C GLN A 48 -18.51 1.75 -36.78
N PHE A 49 -19.21 0.68 -36.38
CA PHE A 49 -19.09 -0.63 -37.02
C PHE A 49 -20.44 -1.29 -37.31
N GLN A 50 -20.47 -2.21 -38.29
CA GLN A 50 -21.62 -3.10 -38.57
C GLN A 50 -22.09 -3.79 -37.28
N GLU A 51 -23.40 -4.07 -37.19
CA GLU A 51 -24.01 -4.79 -36.06
C GLU A 51 -23.18 -6.01 -35.68
N SER A 52 -22.44 -5.89 -34.58
CA SER A 52 -21.59 -6.94 -34.04
C SER A 52 -21.91 -7.12 -32.57
N GLU A 53 -21.67 -8.31 -32.04
CA GLU A 53 -21.81 -8.58 -30.60
C GLU A 53 -20.91 -7.65 -29.76
N LEU A 54 -19.80 -7.17 -30.32
CA LEU A 54 -18.95 -6.16 -29.71
C LEU A 54 -19.64 -4.80 -29.57
N MET A 55 -20.39 -4.37 -30.59
CA MET A 55 -21.16 -3.13 -30.55
C MET A 55 -22.31 -3.20 -29.54
N LYS A 56 -23.06 -4.31 -29.50
CA LYS A 56 -24.13 -4.51 -28.51
C LYS A 56 -23.59 -4.45 -27.09
N LYS A 57 -22.44 -5.08 -26.85
CA LYS A 57 -21.73 -4.97 -25.57
C LYS A 57 -21.36 -3.52 -25.30
N ALA A 58 -20.66 -2.83 -26.19
CA ALA A 58 -20.25 -1.44 -25.98
C ALA A 58 -21.42 -0.49 -25.65
N ILE A 59 -22.57 -0.66 -26.32
CA ILE A 59 -23.81 0.09 -26.01
C ILE A 59 -24.30 -0.24 -24.59
N ALA A 60 -24.44 -1.52 -24.25
CA ALA A 60 -24.90 -1.94 -22.92
C ALA A 60 -24.01 -1.41 -21.78
N LEU A 61 -22.72 -1.21 -22.07
CA LEU A 61 -21.74 -0.71 -21.12
C LEU A 61 -21.87 0.80 -20.92
N PHE A 62 -22.10 1.54 -22.00
CA PHE A 62 -22.41 2.96 -21.94
C PHE A 62 -23.74 3.23 -21.21
N GLU A 63 -24.76 2.41 -21.46
CA GLU A 63 -26.03 2.42 -20.70
C GLU A 63 -25.81 2.08 -19.22
N SER A 64 -24.94 1.11 -18.94
CA SER A 64 -24.59 0.74 -17.57
C SER A 64 -23.92 1.88 -16.81
N GLU A 65 -23.10 2.70 -17.45
CA GLU A 65 -22.48 3.87 -16.81
C GLU A 65 -23.56 4.85 -16.32
N ALA A 66 -24.50 5.21 -17.20
CA ALA A 66 -25.63 6.07 -16.86
C ALA A 66 -26.46 5.47 -15.72
N ALA A 67 -26.74 4.16 -15.77
CA ALA A 67 -27.50 3.48 -14.74
C ALA A 67 -26.78 3.46 -13.38
N GLN A 68 -25.46 3.26 -13.37
CA GLN A 68 -24.65 3.27 -12.15
C GLN A 68 -24.61 4.67 -11.52
N LEU A 69 -24.29 5.71 -12.30
CA LEU A 69 -24.29 7.09 -11.79
C LEU A 69 -25.66 7.48 -11.21
N LYS A 70 -26.74 7.11 -11.91
CA LYS A 70 -28.10 7.32 -11.40
C LYS A 70 -28.38 6.59 -10.08
N ALA A 71 -27.90 5.35 -9.94
CA ALA A 71 -28.09 4.55 -8.73
C ALA A 71 -27.25 5.05 -7.55
N LEU A 72 -26.06 5.60 -7.81
CA LEU A 72 -25.19 6.19 -6.79
C LEU A 72 -25.75 7.51 -6.25
N GLY A 73 -26.49 8.26 -7.09
CA GLY A 73 -27.10 9.53 -6.72
C GLY A 73 -26.06 10.65 -6.56
N SER A 74 -26.37 11.63 -5.71
CA SER A 74 -25.47 12.76 -5.46
C SER A 74 -24.41 12.38 -4.41
N HIS A 75 -23.14 12.55 -4.76
CA HIS A 75 -21.99 12.37 -3.87
C HIS A 75 -20.88 13.36 -4.26
N PRO A 76 -20.22 14.04 -3.31
CA PRO A 76 -19.27 15.12 -3.64
C PRO A 76 -18.00 14.67 -4.38
N GLN A 77 -17.71 13.36 -4.39
CA GLN A 77 -16.56 12.77 -5.09
C GLN A 77 -16.93 11.96 -6.34
N ILE A 78 -18.17 12.08 -6.83
CA ILE A 78 -18.68 11.37 -8.00
C ILE A 78 -19.45 12.38 -8.86
N PRO A 79 -19.13 12.54 -10.16
CA PRO A 79 -19.85 13.48 -11.02
C PRO A 79 -21.35 13.19 -11.06
N GLU A 80 -22.17 14.23 -10.88
CA GLU A 80 -23.62 14.07 -11.01
C GLU A 80 -24.02 13.73 -12.46
N LEU A 81 -24.90 12.75 -12.62
CA LEU A 81 -25.55 12.48 -13.91
C LEU A 81 -26.59 13.57 -14.20
N ILE A 82 -26.38 14.32 -15.28
CA ILE A 82 -27.30 15.36 -15.74
C ILE A 82 -28.32 14.79 -16.72
N ALA A 83 -27.85 14.06 -17.75
CA ALA A 83 -28.72 13.47 -18.75
C ALA A 83 -28.11 12.27 -19.47
N TYR A 84 -28.97 11.42 -20.01
CA TYR A 84 -28.60 10.33 -20.92
C TYR A 84 -29.61 10.29 -22.07
N PHE A 85 -29.16 10.33 -23.32
CA PHE A 85 -30.04 10.33 -24.48
C PHE A 85 -29.35 9.87 -25.78
N GLY A 86 -30.18 9.51 -26.76
CA GLY A 86 -29.75 9.28 -28.15
C GLY A 86 -30.11 10.45 -29.07
N GLU A 87 -29.22 10.78 -30.00
CA GLU A 87 -29.42 11.78 -31.05
C GLU A 87 -28.52 11.47 -32.26
N ASP A 88 -29.06 11.56 -33.47
CA ASP A 88 -28.34 11.33 -34.73
C ASP A 88 -27.53 10.02 -34.78
N GLY A 89 -28.11 8.94 -34.24
CA GLY A 89 -27.47 7.61 -34.21
C GLY A 89 -26.31 7.48 -33.20
N CYS A 90 -26.10 8.48 -32.36
CA CYS A 90 -25.09 8.50 -31.31
C CYS A 90 -25.76 8.47 -29.93
N LEU A 91 -25.04 7.94 -28.93
CA LEU A 91 -25.47 7.99 -27.53
C LEU A 91 -24.64 9.03 -26.79
N TYR A 92 -25.28 9.75 -25.87
CA TYR A 92 -24.69 10.83 -25.11
C TYR A 92 -24.96 10.64 -23.63
N LEU A 93 -23.91 10.82 -22.83
CA LEU A 93 -23.93 10.88 -21.38
C LEU A 93 -23.45 12.26 -20.97
N VAL A 94 -24.32 13.03 -20.33
CA VAL A 94 -24.03 14.37 -19.82
C VAL A 94 -23.90 14.29 -18.31
N GLN A 95 -22.79 14.77 -17.79
CA GLN A 95 -22.46 14.76 -16.37
C GLN A 95 -21.86 16.09 -15.94
N GLU A 96 -21.76 16.29 -14.63
CA GLU A 96 -21.00 17.38 -14.03
C GLU A 96 -19.58 17.45 -14.61
N LEU A 97 -19.13 18.66 -14.95
CA LEU A 97 -17.72 18.90 -15.29
C LEU A 97 -16.94 19.09 -13.99
N ILE A 98 -15.93 18.26 -13.79
CA ILE A 98 -15.02 18.42 -12.65
C ILE A 98 -13.88 19.34 -13.04
N GLU A 99 -13.78 20.48 -12.36
CA GLU A 99 -12.68 21.43 -12.56
C GLU A 99 -11.41 20.94 -11.85
N GLY A 100 -10.34 20.73 -12.62
CA GLY A 100 -9.09 20.20 -12.11
C GLY A 100 -8.29 19.47 -13.17
N GLU A 101 -7.22 18.82 -12.72
CA GLU A 101 -6.37 17.96 -13.55
C GLU A 101 -6.42 16.52 -13.03
N ASN A 102 -6.35 15.55 -13.94
CA ASN A 102 -6.19 14.16 -13.53
C ASN A 102 -4.75 13.88 -13.06
N LEU A 103 -4.59 12.81 -12.27
CA LEU A 103 -3.28 12.50 -11.67
C LEU A 103 -2.23 12.09 -12.71
N TYR A 104 -2.64 11.63 -13.89
CA TYR A 104 -1.71 11.38 -14.99
C TYR A 104 -1.05 12.68 -15.45
N ILE A 105 -1.84 13.72 -15.72
CA ILE A 105 -1.34 15.05 -16.11
C ILE A 105 -0.54 15.67 -14.96
N GLU A 106 -0.99 15.53 -13.71
CA GLU A 106 -0.25 15.99 -12.53
C GLU A 106 1.15 15.36 -12.45
N LEU A 107 1.24 14.03 -12.64
CA LEU A 107 2.51 13.30 -12.68
C LEU A 107 3.43 13.79 -13.82
N GLN A 108 2.88 13.98 -15.02
CA GLN A 108 3.68 14.45 -16.17
C GLN A 108 4.18 15.89 -15.97
N ARG A 109 3.40 16.73 -15.31
CA ARG A 109 3.75 18.14 -15.09
C ARG A 109 4.70 18.34 -13.92
N ASN A 110 4.44 17.67 -12.80
CA ASN A 110 5.09 17.93 -11.51
C ASN A 110 6.14 16.87 -11.14
N GLY A 111 6.17 15.74 -11.85
CA GLY A 111 7.01 14.60 -11.52
C GLY A 111 6.36 13.66 -10.50
N ILE A 112 7.14 12.69 -10.03
CA ILE A 112 6.71 11.64 -9.10
C ILE A 112 6.18 12.18 -7.78
N PHE A 113 5.25 11.45 -7.19
CA PHE A 113 4.59 11.83 -5.94
C PHE A 113 5.47 11.46 -4.74
N ILE A 114 5.40 12.27 -3.69
CA ILE A 114 5.99 11.94 -2.39
C ILE A 114 4.99 11.17 -1.51
N GLU A 115 5.50 10.52 -0.47
CA GLU A 115 4.70 9.74 0.48
C GLU A 115 3.48 10.50 1.03
N ALA A 116 3.64 11.76 1.42
CA ALA A 116 2.54 12.57 1.94
C ALA A 116 1.38 12.73 0.94
N GLN A 117 1.68 12.85 -0.35
CA GLN A 117 0.68 12.95 -1.42
C GLN A 117 -0.04 11.62 -1.64
N ILE A 118 0.65 10.48 -1.44
CA ILE A 118 0.01 9.15 -1.51
C ILE A 118 -0.91 8.93 -0.32
N TYR A 119 -0.51 9.34 0.89
CA TYR A 119 -1.41 9.32 2.05
C TYR A 119 -2.66 10.17 1.81
N GLU A 120 -2.49 11.39 1.29
CA GLU A 120 -3.60 12.27 0.94
C GLU A 120 -4.55 11.60 -0.08
N LEU A 121 -3.99 11.03 -1.15
CA LEU A 121 -4.73 10.32 -2.18
C LEU A 121 -5.54 9.15 -1.60
N LEU A 122 -4.89 8.26 -0.85
CA LEU A 122 -5.55 7.10 -0.26
C LEU A 122 -6.65 7.52 0.71
N ALA A 123 -6.37 8.48 1.59
CA ALA A 123 -7.34 8.99 2.57
C ALA A 123 -8.58 9.61 1.91
N ASN A 124 -8.45 10.20 0.72
CA ASN A 124 -9.57 10.79 -0.01
C ASN A 124 -10.31 9.77 -0.89
N ILE A 125 -9.62 8.81 -1.51
CA ILE A 125 -10.24 7.88 -2.48
C ILE A 125 -10.89 6.68 -1.80
N LEU A 126 -10.35 6.18 -0.68
CA LEU A 126 -10.92 5.02 -0.01
C LEU A 126 -12.37 5.22 0.49
N PRO A 127 -12.76 6.39 1.04
CA PRO A 127 -14.15 6.64 1.43
C PRO A 127 -15.13 6.52 0.26
N VAL A 128 -14.81 7.10 -0.90
CA VAL A 128 -15.67 6.99 -2.09
C VAL A 128 -15.69 5.56 -2.65
N LEU A 129 -14.57 4.83 -2.59
CA LEU A 129 -14.56 3.40 -2.94
C LEU A 129 -15.46 2.58 -2.00
N GLN A 130 -15.40 2.81 -0.69
CA GLN A 130 -16.30 2.15 0.26
C GLN A 130 -17.76 2.44 -0.07
N PHE A 131 -18.09 3.72 -0.34
CA PHE A 131 -19.44 4.16 -0.66
C PHE A 131 -20.04 3.45 -1.89
N ILE A 132 -19.25 3.28 -2.96
CA ILE A 132 -19.71 2.59 -4.18
C ILE A 132 -19.80 1.07 -3.96
N HIS A 133 -18.85 0.49 -3.22
CA HIS A 133 -18.83 -0.95 -2.92
C HIS A 133 -20.01 -1.38 -2.05
N ASP A 134 -20.42 -0.55 -1.08
CA ASP A 134 -21.62 -0.78 -0.25
C ASP A 134 -22.91 -0.81 -1.10
N ARG A 135 -22.91 -0.14 -2.24
CA ARG A 135 -24.01 -0.11 -3.22
C ARG A 135 -23.87 -1.18 -4.32
N GLN A 136 -22.95 -2.13 -4.15
CA GLN A 136 -22.67 -3.19 -5.12
C GLN A 136 -22.20 -2.66 -6.49
N VAL A 137 -21.63 -1.44 -6.51
CA VAL A 137 -20.98 -0.88 -7.70
C VAL A 137 -19.48 -1.10 -7.55
N ILE A 138 -18.84 -1.59 -8.61
CA ILE A 138 -17.39 -1.77 -8.71
C ILE A 138 -16.93 -0.88 -9.86
N HIS A 139 -15.93 -0.03 -9.64
CA HIS A 139 -15.49 0.94 -10.63
C HIS A 139 -14.74 0.29 -11.79
N ARG A 140 -13.89 -0.71 -11.54
CA ARG A 140 -13.13 -1.54 -12.50
C ARG A 140 -12.09 -0.84 -13.39
N ASP A 141 -11.89 0.46 -13.23
CA ASP A 141 -10.92 1.24 -14.04
C ASP A 141 -10.28 2.36 -13.20
N ILE A 142 -9.87 2.01 -11.98
CA ILE A 142 -9.10 2.92 -11.12
C ILE A 142 -7.68 3.05 -11.68
N LYS A 143 -7.31 4.27 -12.06
CA LYS A 143 -6.02 4.63 -12.64
C LYS A 143 -5.82 6.15 -12.56
N PRO A 144 -4.60 6.67 -12.76
CA PRO A 144 -4.33 8.12 -12.68
C PRO A 144 -5.24 8.99 -13.55
N ASP A 145 -5.63 8.56 -14.74
CA ASP A 145 -6.50 9.32 -15.66
C ASP A 145 -7.93 9.54 -15.12
N ASN A 146 -8.39 8.62 -14.27
CA ASN A 146 -9.77 8.58 -13.77
C ASN A 146 -9.91 9.16 -12.35
N ILE A 147 -8.84 9.75 -11.81
CA ILE A 147 -8.86 10.47 -10.55
C ILE A 147 -8.48 11.92 -10.84
N ILE A 148 -9.40 12.85 -10.57
CA ILE A 148 -9.20 14.28 -10.80
C ILE A 148 -8.94 14.96 -9.47
N ARG A 149 -7.82 15.68 -9.36
CA ARG A 149 -7.58 16.60 -8.25
C ARG A 149 -8.34 17.89 -8.53
N CYS A 150 -9.32 18.19 -7.69
CA CYS A 150 -10.10 19.42 -7.81
C CYS A 150 -9.20 20.62 -7.54
N SER A 151 -9.24 21.60 -8.44
CA SER A 151 -8.71 22.92 -8.13
C SER A 151 -9.72 23.58 -7.21
N LEU A 152 -9.56 23.47 -5.89
CA LEU A 152 -10.25 24.36 -4.96
C LEU A 152 -9.73 25.77 -5.27
N THR A 153 -10.40 26.47 -6.18
CA THR A 153 -10.48 27.91 -6.05
C THR A 153 -11.08 28.11 -4.67
N ALA A 154 -10.26 28.52 -3.71
CA ALA A 154 -10.77 29.15 -2.51
C ALA A 154 -11.86 30.11 -3.00
N PRO A 155 -13.09 30.05 -2.46
CA PRO A 155 -14.17 30.88 -2.97
C PRO A 155 -13.62 32.29 -3.06
N GLU A 156 -13.67 32.88 -4.26
CA GLU A 156 -13.26 34.25 -4.49
C GLU A 156 -14.03 35.11 -3.48
N LEU A 157 -13.38 35.38 -2.35
CA LEU A 157 -13.74 36.46 -1.49
C LEU A 157 -13.42 37.69 -2.31
N VAL A 158 -14.46 38.19 -2.98
CA VAL A 158 -14.58 39.57 -3.42
C VAL A 158 -13.96 40.41 -2.32
N GLN A 159 -12.78 40.97 -2.61
CA GLN A 159 -12.11 41.91 -1.74
C GLN A 159 -12.94 43.18 -1.70
N GLU A 160 -13.95 43.22 -0.84
CA GLU A 160 -14.44 44.49 -0.33
C GLU A 160 -13.43 45.01 0.69
N ALA A 161 -12.70 46.04 0.26
CA ALA A 161 -11.63 46.66 0.99
C ALA A 161 -12.05 47.09 2.40
N GLY A 162 -11.27 46.66 3.40
CA GLY A 162 -11.07 47.47 4.60
C GLY A 162 -11.77 47.00 5.88
N LYS A 163 -11.66 45.73 6.27
CA LYS A 163 -11.67 45.35 7.69
C LYS A 163 -10.65 44.25 7.99
N ALA A 164 -9.71 44.60 8.87
CA ALA A 164 -8.69 43.72 9.41
C ALA A 164 -9.31 42.60 10.26
N ASN A 165 -8.63 41.44 10.26
CA ASN A 165 -8.89 40.23 11.04
C ASN A 165 -10.15 39.44 10.66
N TYR A 166 -10.07 38.71 9.54
CA TYR A 166 -10.86 37.51 9.34
C TYR A 166 -9.96 36.28 9.51
N GLN A 167 -10.03 35.66 10.69
CA GLN A 167 -9.59 34.27 10.83
C GLN A 167 -10.62 33.41 10.09
N SER A 168 -10.16 32.68 9.08
CA SER A 168 -10.98 31.73 8.36
C SER A 168 -11.66 30.79 9.36
N PRO A 169 -12.98 30.56 9.30
CA PRO A 169 -13.61 29.58 10.16
C PRO A 169 -12.99 28.23 9.83
N ILE A 170 -12.42 27.58 10.85
CA ILE A 170 -12.03 26.17 10.80
C ILE A 170 -13.34 25.39 10.67
N THR A 171 -13.80 25.17 9.45
CA THR A 171 -14.86 24.20 9.17
C THR A 171 -14.19 22.84 9.06
N ASN A 172 -14.42 21.97 10.05
CA ASN A 172 -14.01 20.55 10.07
C ASN A 172 -14.79 19.71 9.04
N SER A 173 -14.91 20.19 7.80
CA SER A 173 -15.35 19.40 6.66
C SER A 173 -14.09 18.89 5.96
N PRO A 174 -13.94 17.58 5.68
CA PRO A 174 -12.84 17.13 4.85
C PRO A 174 -12.94 17.87 3.51
N GLN A 175 -11.91 18.66 3.18
CA GLN A 175 -11.81 19.29 1.87
C GLN A 175 -11.74 18.16 0.85
N VAL A 176 -12.75 18.07 0.00
CA VAL A 176 -12.79 17.08 -1.06
C VAL A 176 -11.77 17.49 -2.12
N ASN A 177 -10.63 16.82 -2.13
CA ASN A 177 -9.53 17.15 -3.04
C ASN A 177 -9.53 16.28 -4.29
N PHE A 178 -10.20 15.13 -4.27
CA PHE A 178 -10.20 14.19 -5.40
C PHE A 178 -11.61 13.68 -5.73
N VAL A 179 -11.90 13.65 -7.03
CA VAL A 179 -13.14 13.13 -7.60
C VAL A 179 -12.82 11.94 -8.49
N LEU A 180 -13.59 10.87 -8.31
CA LEU A 180 -13.50 9.66 -9.11
C LEU A 180 -14.42 9.78 -10.32
N VAL A 181 -13.89 9.60 -11.53
CA VAL A 181 -14.63 9.74 -12.79
C VAL A 181 -14.57 8.46 -13.61
N ASP A 182 -15.45 8.36 -14.60
CA ASP A 182 -15.45 7.25 -15.59
C ASP A 182 -15.84 5.89 -15.01
N PHE A 183 -17.09 5.81 -14.54
CA PHE A 183 -17.74 4.58 -14.06
C PHE A 183 -18.11 3.61 -15.20
N GLY A 184 -17.75 3.93 -16.44
CA GLY A 184 -18.13 3.19 -17.65
C GLY A 184 -17.28 1.96 -17.95
N ALA A 185 -16.70 1.33 -16.91
CA ALA A 185 -15.72 0.28 -17.10
C ALA A 185 -16.33 -1.02 -17.62
N ALA A 186 -16.38 -1.07 -18.93
CA ALA A 186 -16.15 -2.30 -19.63
C ALA A 186 -15.35 -2.04 -20.90
N LYS A 187 -14.08 -2.37 -20.77
CA LYS A 187 -13.33 -2.86 -21.92
C LYS A 187 -13.82 -4.28 -22.16
N ALA A 188 -14.46 -4.51 -23.30
CA ALA A 188 -14.75 -5.86 -23.75
C ALA A 188 -13.40 -6.61 -23.82
N PHE A 189 -13.17 -7.52 -22.88
CA PHE A 189 -12.04 -8.43 -22.90
C PHE A 189 -12.12 -9.24 -24.21
N THR A 190 -11.33 -8.85 -25.20
CA THR A 190 -11.06 -9.72 -26.34
C THR A 190 -10.08 -10.77 -25.87
N THR A 191 -10.59 -11.98 -25.62
CA THR A 191 -9.84 -13.20 -25.34
C THR A 191 -8.90 -13.65 -26.47
N ASP A 192 -8.82 -12.91 -27.58
CA ASP A 192 -7.98 -13.24 -28.75
C ASP A 192 -6.59 -12.57 -28.77
N THR A 193 -6.18 -11.88 -27.70
CA THR A 193 -4.85 -11.23 -27.65
C THR A 193 -3.71 -12.15 -27.23
N ALA A 194 -3.98 -13.43 -26.91
CA ALA A 194 -2.93 -14.41 -26.62
C ALA A 194 -1.98 -14.68 -27.80
N ASN A 195 -2.32 -14.27 -29.04
CA ASN A 195 -1.54 -14.58 -30.24
C ASN A 195 -1.19 -13.37 -31.14
N ARG A 196 -1.29 -12.14 -30.65
CA ARG A 196 -0.80 -10.97 -31.41
C ARG A 196 -0.01 -10.03 -30.51
N THR A 197 1.31 -10.01 -30.74
CA THR A 197 2.24 -8.93 -30.34
C THR A 197 1.84 -7.62 -31.04
N GLY A 198 0.78 -6.99 -30.54
CA GLY A 198 0.28 -5.71 -31.01
C GLY A 198 -0.20 -4.88 -29.83
N THR A 199 0.40 -3.71 -29.64
CA THR A 199 0.12 -2.66 -28.65
C THR A 199 -1.30 -2.70 -28.10
N LEU A 200 -1.46 -3.23 -26.89
CA LEU A 200 -2.69 -3.13 -26.11
C LEU A 200 -2.82 -1.68 -25.64
N ILE A 201 -3.57 -0.85 -26.37
CA ILE A 201 -3.74 0.56 -26.03
C ILE A 201 -4.71 0.69 -24.84
N GLY A 202 -4.15 0.94 -23.66
CA GLY A 202 -4.79 1.60 -22.53
C GLY A 202 -5.29 0.70 -21.39
N SER A 203 -4.76 0.95 -20.19
CA SER A 203 -5.19 0.49 -18.85
C SER A 203 -5.03 -0.98 -18.48
N ALA A 204 -4.50 -1.85 -19.35
CA ALA A 204 -4.24 -3.25 -18.99
C ALA A 204 -3.27 -3.40 -17.80
N GLU A 205 -2.37 -2.44 -17.64
CA GLU A 205 -1.35 -2.40 -16.60
C GLU A 205 -1.90 -2.22 -15.16
N TYR A 206 -3.14 -1.72 -15.01
CA TYR A 206 -3.80 -1.53 -13.70
C TYR A 206 -4.79 -2.66 -13.36
N ILE A 207 -5.10 -3.55 -14.30
CA ILE A 207 -6.18 -4.54 -14.13
C ILE A 207 -5.78 -5.61 -13.13
N ALA A 208 -6.63 -5.83 -12.12
CA ALA A 208 -6.46 -6.92 -11.17
C ALA A 208 -6.50 -8.31 -11.85
N PRO A 209 -5.70 -9.30 -11.40
CA PRO A 209 -5.61 -10.61 -12.05
C PRO A 209 -6.95 -11.34 -12.21
N GLU A 210 -7.84 -11.23 -11.23
CA GLU A 210 -9.19 -11.82 -11.28
C GLU A 210 -10.10 -11.09 -12.28
N GLN A 211 -9.97 -9.77 -12.39
CA GLN A 211 -10.71 -8.95 -13.34
C GLN A 211 -10.27 -9.26 -14.77
N ALA A 212 -8.97 -9.50 -15.00
CA ALA A 212 -8.45 -9.98 -16.27
C ALA A 212 -9.06 -11.32 -16.72
N ARG A 213 -9.54 -12.13 -15.77
CA ARG A 213 -10.26 -13.39 -16.01
C ARG A 213 -11.78 -13.22 -16.09
N GLY A 214 -12.27 -11.98 -16.14
CA GLY A 214 -13.69 -11.64 -16.26
C GLY A 214 -14.47 -11.60 -14.95
N LYS A 215 -13.81 -11.64 -13.79
CA LYS A 215 -14.45 -11.55 -12.47
C LYS A 215 -13.94 -10.33 -11.71
N ALA A 216 -14.76 -9.29 -11.59
CA ALA A 216 -14.43 -8.12 -10.80
C ALA A 216 -15.09 -8.20 -9.41
N PHE A 217 -14.34 -7.78 -8.39
CA PHE A 217 -14.82 -7.66 -7.01
C PHE A 217 -14.44 -6.27 -6.46
N PRO A 218 -15.00 -5.82 -5.34
CA PRO A 218 -14.52 -4.63 -4.63
C PRO A 218 -12.99 -4.59 -4.45
N GLN A 219 -12.39 -5.75 -4.15
CA GLN A 219 -10.95 -5.91 -3.99
C GLN A 219 -10.15 -5.68 -5.29
N SER A 220 -10.79 -5.78 -6.46
CA SER A 220 -10.17 -5.48 -7.75
C SER A 220 -9.90 -3.97 -7.91
N ASP A 221 -10.80 -3.12 -7.39
CA ASP A 221 -10.56 -1.67 -7.35
C ASP A 221 -9.42 -1.31 -6.40
N LEU A 222 -9.34 -2.00 -5.25
CA LEU A 222 -8.25 -1.80 -4.28
C LEU A 222 -6.88 -2.17 -4.87
N TYR A 223 -6.80 -3.26 -5.64
CA TYR A 223 -5.58 -3.60 -6.36
C TYR A 223 -5.18 -2.52 -7.35
N SER A 224 -6.14 -2.09 -8.17
CA SER A 224 -5.93 -1.05 -9.18
C SER A 224 -5.49 0.28 -8.56
N LEU A 225 -6.02 0.62 -7.37
CA LEU A 225 -5.55 1.75 -6.55
C LEU A 225 -4.10 1.56 -6.05
N GLY A 226 -3.75 0.35 -5.61
CA GLY A 226 -2.36 0.01 -5.24
C GLY A 226 -1.39 0.20 -6.42
N VAL A 227 -1.76 -0.28 -7.60
CA VAL A 227 -0.97 -0.11 -8.84
C VAL A 227 -0.85 1.37 -9.21
N THR A 228 -1.94 2.12 -9.07
CA THR A 228 -1.96 3.58 -9.27
C THR A 228 -0.95 4.28 -8.35
N CYS A 229 -0.92 3.91 -7.06
CA CYS A 229 -0.01 4.53 -6.10
C CYS A 229 1.47 4.27 -6.42
N ILE A 230 1.84 3.03 -6.76
CA ILE A 230 3.24 2.72 -7.09
C ILE A 230 3.66 3.35 -8.43
N TYR A 231 2.74 3.50 -9.38
CA TYR A 231 3.00 4.27 -10.59
C TYR A 231 3.29 5.74 -10.28
N LEU A 232 2.47 6.37 -9.43
CA LEU A 232 2.66 7.76 -9.03
C LEU A 232 3.97 7.97 -8.24
N LEU A 233 4.38 7.01 -7.42
CA LEU A 233 5.63 7.04 -6.65
C LEU A 233 6.90 6.87 -7.50
N THR A 234 6.80 6.18 -8.63
CA THR A 234 7.98 5.77 -9.42
C THR A 234 8.06 6.47 -10.77
N GLY A 235 6.92 6.84 -11.35
CA GLY A 235 6.81 7.32 -12.73
C GLY A 235 7.08 6.25 -13.79
N ILE A 236 7.21 4.97 -13.40
CA ILE A 236 7.57 3.85 -14.28
C ILE A 236 6.32 3.02 -14.56
N SER A 237 6.11 2.59 -15.81
CA SER A 237 4.94 1.78 -16.18
C SER A 237 4.80 0.55 -15.27
N PRO A 238 3.59 0.23 -14.76
CA PRO A 238 3.37 -0.96 -13.95
C PRO A 238 3.84 -2.28 -14.59
N PHE A 239 3.88 -2.40 -15.93
CA PHE A 239 4.46 -3.57 -16.59
C PHE A 239 5.96 -3.71 -16.33
N ASP A 240 6.69 -2.61 -16.20
CA ASP A 240 8.12 -2.60 -15.88
C ASP A 240 8.39 -2.66 -14.36
N LEU A 241 7.34 -2.57 -13.55
CA LEU A 241 7.38 -2.73 -12.09
C LEU A 241 6.99 -4.14 -11.65
N TYR A 242 6.61 -5.01 -12.58
CA TYR A 242 6.24 -6.38 -12.31
C TYR A 242 7.23 -7.36 -12.96
N ASP A 243 7.85 -8.20 -12.14
CA ASP A 243 8.73 -9.26 -12.61
C ASP A 243 7.92 -10.55 -12.80
N ASP A 244 7.58 -10.84 -14.05
CA ASP A 244 6.84 -12.05 -14.44
C ASP A 244 7.60 -13.35 -14.14
N GLU A 245 8.94 -13.34 -14.15
CA GLU A 245 9.73 -14.55 -13.87
C GLU A 245 9.66 -14.93 -12.39
N SER A 246 9.68 -13.92 -11.51
CA SER A 246 9.62 -14.10 -10.06
C SER A 246 8.21 -13.94 -9.48
N ASP A 247 7.19 -13.70 -10.32
CA ASP A 247 5.80 -13.43 -9.95
C ASP A 247 5.66 -12.32 -8.86
N ARG A 248 6.51 -11.28 -8.91
CA ARG A 248 6.57 -10.26 -7.84
C ARG A 248 6.63 -8.84 -8.37
N TRP A 249 6.10 -7.92 -7.57
CA TRP A 249 6.31 -6.50 -7.80
C TRP A 249 7.71 -6.07 -7.31
N ILE A 250 8.40 -5.26 -8.12
CA ILE A 250 9.76 -4.76 -7.86
C ILE A 250 9.81 -3.23 -7.63
N TRP A 251 8.65 -2.60 -7.39
CA TRP A 251 8.53 -1.14 -7.31
C TRP A 251 9.39 -0.50 -6.21
N ARG A 252 9.61 -1.19 -5.09
CA ARG A 252 10.47 -0.68 -4.00
C ARG A 252 11.91 -0.44 -4.45
N GLU A 253 12.43 -1.29 -5.33
CA GLU A 253 13.78 -1.18 -5.88
C GLU A 253 13.92 -0.02 -6.87
N LYS A 254 12.79 0.50 -7.37
CA LYS A 254 12.71 1.57 -8.36
C LYS A 254 12.35 2.94 -7.76
N LEU A 255 12.14 3.02 -6.45
CA LEU A 255 11.87 4.29 -5.76
C LEU A 255 13.08 5.21 -5.82
N GLN A 256 12.84 6.46 -6.21
CA GLN A 256 13.88 7.51 -6.12
C GLN A 256 14.00 8.05 -4.70
N THR A 257 12.88 8.11 -3.98
CA THR A 257 12.81 8.57 -2.59
C THR A 257 12.23 7.44 -1.74
N PRO A 258 12.87 7.05 -0.63
CA PRO A 258 12.32 6.05 0.27
C PRO A 258 11.00 6.55 0.88
N ILE A 259 10.10 5.61 1.12
CA ILE A 259 8.84 5.85 1.85
C ILE A 259 8.86 5.09 3.17
N SER A 260 7.98 5.44 4.10
CA SER A 260 7.82 4.69 5.35
C SER A 260 7.43 3.24 5.08
N ASN A 261 7.86 2.34 5.96
CA ASN A 261 7.45 0.95 5.87
C ASN A 261 5.94 0.79 6.06
N HIS A 262 5.31 1.71 6.79
CA HIS A 262 3.86 1.69 7.00
C HIS A 262 3.11 1.81 5.67
N LEU A 263 3.39 2.86 4.89
CA LEU A 263 2.81 3.01 3.56
C LEU A 263 3.19 1.82 2.67
N ALA A 264 4.43 1.36 2.76
CA ALA A 264 4.91 0.29 1.89
C ALA A 264 4.25 -1.07 2.17
N VAL A 265 3.85 -1.36 3.42
CA VAL A 265 3.08 -2.56 3.77
C VAL A 265 1.66 -2.46 3.24
N ILE A 266 1.02 -1.30 3.39
CA ILE A 266 -0.33 -1.05 2.85
C ILE A 266 -0.33 -1.25 1.33
N LEU A 267 0.61 -0.63 0.63
CA LEU A 267 0.72 -0.77 -0.83
C LEU A 267 1.01 -2.22 -1.25
N ASN A 268 1.89 -2.94 -0.56
CA ASN A 268 2.13 -4.36 -0.86
C ASN A 268 0.86 -5.20 -0.69
N ARG A 269 0.09 -4.97 0.39
CA ARG A 269 -1.14 -5.71 0.65
C ARG A 269 -2.26 -5.36 -0.33
N LEU A 270 -2.33 -4.12 -0.83
CA LEU A 270 -3.21 -3.77 -1.96
C LEU A 270 -2.83 -4.54 -3.24
N LEU A 271 -1.54 -4.76 -3.46
CA LEU A 271 -0.97 -5.40 -4.66
C LEU A 271 -0.95 -6.94 -4.63
N GLU A 272 -1.45 -7.57 -3.55
CA GLU A 272 -1.53 -9.03 -3.44
C GLU A 272 -2.34 -9.63 -4.59
N ARG A 273 -1.80 -10.65 -5.26
CA ARG A 273 -2.49 -11.32 -6.39
C ARG A 273 -3.66 -12.17 -5.91
N ALA A 274 -3.49 -12.86 -4.78
CA ALA A 274 -4.54 -13.66 -4.18
C ALA A 274 -5.52 -12.74 -3.44
N ILE A 275 -6.80 -12.79 -3.83
CA ILE A 275 -7.87 -11.99 -3.21
C ILE A 275 -7.92 -12.23 -1.69
N SER A 276 -7.64 -13.46 -1.23
CA SER A 276 -7.62 -13.82 0.20
C SER A 276 -6.52 -13.13 1.01
N ASN A 277 -5.44 -12.70 0.36
CA ASN A 277 -4.31 -12.03 1.01
C ASN A 277 -4.44 -10.50 0.92
N ARG A 278 -5.23 -10.02 -0.05
CA ARG A 278 -5.53 -8.60 -0.24
C ARG A 278 -6.50 -8.10 0.83
N TYR A 279 -6.52 -6.79 1.03
CA TYR A 279 -7.57 -6.12 1.82
C TYR A 279 -8.97 -6.54 1.35
N SER A 280 -9.82 -6.85 2.31
CA SER A 280 -11.19 -7.30 2.09
C SER A 280 -12.14 -6.16 1.72
N SER A 281 -11.85 -4.94 2.17
CA SER A 281 -12.67 -3.73 1.94
C SER A 281 -11.83 -2.45 2.03
N ALA A 282 -12.36 -1.33 1.51
CA ALA A 282 -11.71 -0.02 1.62
C ALA A 282 -11.61 0.46 3.08
N ASN A 283 -12.60 0.12 3.92
CA ASN A 283 -12.57 0.37 5.37
C ASN A 283 -11.34 -0.26 6.06
N GLU A 284 -10.96 -1.47 5.66
CA GLU A 284 -9.79 -2.14 6.23
C GLU A 284 -8.49 -1.38 5.87
N VAL A 285 -8.40 -0.86 4.65
CA VAL A 285 -7.28 -0.02 4.23
C VAL A 285 -7.27 1.30 5.01
N MET A 286 -8.43 1.94 5.19
CA MET A 286 -8.55 3.18 5.98
C MET A 286 -8.18 2.99 7.44
N HIS A 287 -8.54 1.86 8.03
CA HIS A 287 -8.14 1.51 9.39
C HIS A 287 -6.61 1.41 9.52
N ASP A 288 -5.97 0.69 8.60
CA ASP A 288 -4.51 0.59 8.58
C ASP A 288 -3.86 1.97 8.36
N LEU A 289 -4.41 2.80 7.46
CA LEU A 289 -3.94 4.18 7.26
C LEU A 289 -4.04 5.07 8.50
N GLN A 290 -5.13 4.95 9.27
CA GLN A 290 -5.42 5.78 10.45
C GLN A 290 -4.71 5.32 11.72
N SER A 291 -4.09 4.14 11.70
CA SER A 291 -3.27 3.63 12.81
C SER A 291 -2.10 4.56 13.20
N VAL A 292 -1.89 5.66 12.44
CA VAL A 292 -0.92 6.74 12.67
C VAL A 292 -1.49 7.94 13.47
N THR A 293 -2.81 8.13 13.59
CA THR A 293 -3.39 9.45 13.95
C THR A 293 -4.04 9.59 15.34
N ILE A 294 -4.11 8.55 16.18
CA ILE A 294 -4.73 8.68 17.52
C ILE A 294 -3.64 8.79 18.59
N SER A 295 -3.14 10.02 18.79
CA SER A 295 -2.34 10.43 19.96
C SER A 295 -2.43 11.94 20.20
N SER A 296 -3.63 12.46 20.48
CA SER A 296 -3.79 13.76 21.14
C SER A 296 -5.06 13.80 22.00
N ASP A 297 -4.83 13.68 23.31
CA ASP A 297 -5.59 14.16 24.46
C ASP A 297 -7.08 13.84 24.73
N ASN A 298 -7.23 13.20 25.90
CA ASN A 298 -8.22 13.41 26.98
C ASN A 298 -9.48 12.54 27.12
N ASN A 299 -9.34 11.66 28.13
CA ASN A 299 -10.26 11.34 29.23
C ASN A 299 -11.25 10.16 29.13
N SER A 300 -11.02 9.25 30.10
CA SER A 300 -11.93 8.38 30.86
C SER A 300 -12.47 7.08 30.25
N ASN A 301 -11.96 5.98 30.83
CA ASN A 301 -12.59 4.67 31.09
C ASN A 301 -12.94 3.75 29.91
N SER A 302 -11.93 3.02 29.44
CA SER A 302 -11.90 1.53 29.45
C SER A 302 -10.56 1.07 28.86
N LEU A 303 -9.84 0.20 29.58
CA LEU A 303 -8.43 -0.13 29.34
C LEU A 303 -8.27 -1.07 28.14
N GLU A 304 -8.13 -0.51 26.94
CA GLU A 304 -7.41 -1.13 25.82
C GLU A 304 -6.02 -0.49 25.72
N VAL A 305 -4.99 -1.33 25.81
CA VAL A 305 -3.58 -0.93 25.86
C VAL A 305 -3.16 -0.45 24.47
N SER A 306 -3.15 0.87 24.27
CA SER A 306 -2.57 1.53 23.10
C SER A 306 -1.12 1.93 23.39
N CYS A 307 -0.25 1.64 22.42
CA CYS A 307 1.19 1.79 22.49
C CYS A 307 1.59 3.26 22.41
N ILE A 308 1.59 3.97 23.54
CA ILE A 308 2.26 5.27 23.68
C ILE A 308 3.30 5.10 24.81
N ASN A 309 4.59 5.20 24.45
CA ASN A 309 5.81 5.03 25.28
C ASN A 309 6.23 3.60 25.70
N LEU A 310 6.63 2.74 24.77
CA LEU A 310 7.16 1.40 25.12
C LEU A 310 8.55 1.38 25.77
N HIS A 311 9.38 2.42 25.67
CA HIS A 311 10.60 2.51 26.53
C HIS A 311 10.27 2.54 28.03
N ASN A 312 9.02 2.86 28.39
CA ASN A 312 8.54 2.82 29.76
C ASN A 312 7.71 1.57 30.11
N SER A 313 7.60 0.58 29.22
CA SER A 313 6.88 -0.66 29.48
C SER A 313 7.45 -1.36 30.73
N PRO A 314 6.62 -1.77 31.70
CA PRO A 314 7.07 -2.49 32.89
C PRO A 314 7.92 -3.72 32.56
N GLN A 315 7.64 -4.39 31.44
CA GLN A 315 8.38 -5.56 31.00
C GLN A 315 9.76 -5.22 30.42
N ILE A 316 9.88 -4.14 29.64
CA ILE A 316 11.17 -3.67 29.12
C ILE A 316 12.04 -3.15 30.27
N LYS A 317 11.45 -2.46 31.26
CA LYS A 317 12.15 -2.08 32.50
C LYS A 317 12.65 -3.31 33.26
N LYS A 318 11.78 -4.30 33.46
CA LYS A 318 12.13 -5.56 34.12
C LYS A 318 13.24 -6.31 33.37
N LEU A 319 13.22 -6.30 32.03
CA LEU A 319 14.28 -6.86 31.21
C LEU A 319 15.61 -6.13 31.46
N ILE A 320 15.62 -4.79 31.42
CA ILE A 320 16.83 -3.99 31.65
C ILE A 320 17.38 -4.22 33.06
N GLU A 321 16.53 -4.28 34.08
CA GLU A 321 16.92 -4.61 35.47
C GLU A 321 17.54 -6.00 35.57
N SER A 322 16.88 -7.02 34.99
CA SER A 322 17.37 -8.41 34.97
C SER A 322 18.74 -8.52 34.27
N LEU A 323 18.92 -7.80 33.17
CA LEU A 323 20.19 -7.73 32.44
C LEU A 323 21.30 -7.10 33.28
N ASN A 324 21.01 -5.98 33.96
CA ASN A 324 21.97 -5.29 34.83
C ASN A 324 22.38 -6.14 36.05
N LEU A 325 21.48 -7.01 36.53
CA LEU A 325 21.77 -7.98 37.59
C LEU A 325 22.52 -9.23 37.09
N GLY A 326 22.76 -9.36 35.78
CA GLY A 326 23.43 -10.51 35.19
C GLY A 326 22.58 -11.79 35.22
N GLN A 327 21.26 -11.67 35.32
CA GLN A 327 20.31 -12.79 35.31
C GLN A 327 20.03 -13.25 33.87
N TRP A 328 21.07 -13.69 33.16
CA TRP A 328 21.04 -13.91 31.72
C TRP A 328 19.94 -14.84 31.23
N GLN A 329 19.62 -15.89 31.98
CA GLN A 329 18.56 -16.84 31.61
C GLN A 329 17.16 -16.22 31.73
N GLU A 330 16.91 -15.48 32.81
CA GLU A 330 15.64 -14.78 33.02
C GLU A 330 15.47 -13.67 31.98
N SER A 331 16.53 -12.91 31.71
CA SER A 331 16.53 -11.88 30.67
C SER A 331 16.24 -12.44 29.28
N ASP A 332 16.77 -13.62 28.96
CA ASP A 332 16.52 -14.30 27.68
C ASP A 332 15.05 -14.75 27.55
N LEU A 333 14.50 -15.36 28.61
CA LEU A 333 13.08 -15.71 28.66
C LEU A 333 12.18 -14.48 28.54
N LEU A 334 12.48 -13.40 29.29
CA LEU A 334 11.75 -12.14 29.21
C LEU A 334 11.81 -11.53 27.82
N THR A 335 12.97 -11.59 27.16
CA THR A 335 13.13 -11.11 25.78
C THR A 335 12.18 -11.87 24.85
N ASN A 336 12.14 -13.21 24.94
CA ASN A 336 11.24 -14.03 24.13
C ASN A 336 9.77 -13.73 24.43
N THR A 337 9.40 -13.58 25.70
CA THR A 337 8.04 -13.23 26.12
C THR A 337 7.61 -11.87 25.55
N ILE A 338 8.44 -10.84 25.65
CA ILE A 338 8.13 -9.51 25.11
C ILE A 338 7.89 -9.60 23.60
N ILE A 339 8.75 -10.31 22.86
CA ILE A 339 8.57 -10.47 21.41
C ILE A 339 7.28 -11.22 21.07
N LEU A 340 6.96 -12.30 21.80
CA LEU A 340 5.74 -13.08 21.59
C LEU A 340 4.48 -12.28 21.89
N GLU A 341 4.47 -11.50 22.98
CA GLU A 341 3.33 -10.64 23.33
C GLU A 341 3.10 -9.54 22.30
N LEU A 342 4.17 -8.88 21.85
CA LEU A 342 4.09 -7.86 20.80
C LEU A 342 3.62 -8.42 19.45
N ALA A 343 3.98 -9.68 19.16
CA ALA A 343 3.54 -10.39 17.98
C ALA A 343 2.16 -11.07 18.15
N ASN A 344 1.54 -10.99 19.33
CA ASN A 344 0.33 -11.72 19.69
C ASN A 344 0.42 -13.24 19.36
N LYS A 345 1.54 -13.87 19.72
CA LYS A 345 1.81 -15.31 19.54
C LYS A 345 2.04 -16.01 20.86
N ASN A 346 1.86 -17.32 20.86
CA ASN A 346 2.11 -18.14 22.05
C ASN A 346 3.44 -18.90 21.97
N ARG A 347 4.00 -19.08 20.76
CA ARG A 347 5.24 -19.84 20.54
C ARG A 347 6.14 -19.18 19.50
N ILE A 348 7.46 -19.34 19.67
CA ILE A 348 8.46 -18.80 18.72
C ILE A 348 8.27 -19.42 17.33
N ALA A 349 7.92 -20.71 17.25
CA ALA A 349 7.63 -21.38 15.99
C ALA A 349 6.44 -20.78 15.19
N GLU A 350 5.56 -19.99 15.84
CA GLU A 350 4.41 -19.33 15.20
C GLU A 350 4.74 -17.94 14.67
N LEU A 351 5.93 -17.40 14.99
CA LEU A 351 6.37 -16.11 14.52
C LEU A 351 6.66 -16.19 13.01
N THR A 352 6.09 -15.26 12.28
CA THR A 352 6.33 -15.03 10.87
C THR A 352 7.20 -13.79 10.68
N SER A 353 7.76 -13.62 9.48
CA SER A 353 8.51 -12.40 9.14
C SER A 353 7.66 -11.14 9.30
N ASN A 354 6.36 -11.22 8.95
CA ASN A 354 5.42 -10.12 9.13
C ASN A 354 5.24 -9.74 10.61
N ASP A 355 5.17 -10.72 11.51
CA ASP A 355 5.04 -10.43 12.95
C ASP A 355 6.27 -9.69 13.48
N ILE A 356 7.47 -10.03 13.00
CA ILE A 356 8.74 -9.35 13.33
C ILE A 356 8.76 -7.91 12.80
N ASP A 357 8.25 -7.70 11.58
CA ASP A 357 8.22 -6.39 10.92
C ASP A 357 7.22 -5.42 11.55
N GLN A 358 6.13 -5.92 12.13
CA GLN A 358 5.12 -5.13 12.84
C GLN A 358 5.62 -4.60 14.20
N ILE A 359 6.61 -5.25 14.81
CA ILE A 359 7.22 -4.76 16.06
C ILE A 359 8.03 -3.47 15.75
N SER A 360 7.78 -2.43 16.56
CA SER A 360 8.39 -1.11 16.39
C SER A 360 9.92 -1.15 16.46
N CYS A 361 10.57 -0.34 15.62
CA CYS A 361 12.02 -0.21 15.58
C CYS A 361 12.62 0.23 16.92
N ASP A 362 11.96 1.12 17.65
CA ASP A 362 12.46 1.59 18.95
C ASP A 362 12.57 0.44 19.95
N ILE A 363 11.66 -0.55 19.89
CA ILE A 363 11.70 -1.72 20.78
C ILE A 363 12.86 -2.63 20.41
N TRP A 364 13.01 -2.96 19.12
CA TRP A 364 14.12 -3.78 18.62
C TRP A 364 15.47 -3.16 19.00
N VAL A 365 15.62 -1.85 18.77
CA VAL A 365 16.84 -1.11 19.10
C VAL A 365 17.06 -1.05 20.61
N ALA A 366 16.02 -0.79 21.42
CA ALA A 366 16.16 -0.71 22.87
C ALA A 366 16.56 -2.04 23.52
N ILE A 367 15.91 -3.15 23.13
CA ILE A 367 16.26 -4.48 23.64
C ILE A 367 17.69 -4.83 23.24
N ASP A 368 18.06 -4.62 21.97
CA ASP A 368 19.40 -4.90 21.48
C ASP A 368 20.47 -4.06 22.20
N GLN A 369 20.23 -2.75 22.36
CA GLN A 369 21.13 -1.87 23.10
C GLN A 369 21.27 -2.28 24.57
N ALA A 370 20.18 -2.68 25.23
CA ALA A 370 20.23 -3.16 26.61
C ALA A 370 21.10 -4.42 26.76
N TRP A 371 20.93 -5.40 25.86
CA TRP A 371 21.77 -6.59 25.81
C TRP A 371 23.24 -6.26 25.58
N MET A 372 23.53 -5.35 24.64
CA MET A 372 24.89 -4.91 24.35
C MET A 372 25.53 -4.20 25.54
N GLN A 373 24.82 -3.27 26.18
CA GLN A 373 25.35 -2.51 27.32
C GLN A 373 25.63 -3.40 28.53
N ALA A 374 24.66 -4.21 28.95
CA ALA A 374 24.80 -5.07 30.14
C ALA A 374 25.91 -6.12 29.96
N SER A 375 26.14 -6.58 28.73
CA SER A 375 27.14 -7.62 28.42
C SER A 375 28.49 -7.07 27.96
N ASN A 376 28.69 -5.74 27.99
CA ASN A 376 29.87 -5.09 27.43
C ASN A 376 30.16 -5.51 25.97
N ASN A 377 29.14 -5.39 25.11
CA ASN A 377 29.14 -5.74 23.68
C ASN A 377 29.45 -7.22 23.37
N ARG A 378 29.17 -8.13 24.30
CA ARG A 378 29.32 -9.58 24.06
C ARG A 378 28.06 -10.21 23.49
N PHE A 379 26.89 -9.74 23.89
CA PHE A 379 25.57 -10.26 23.52
C PHE A 379 24.74 -9.18 22.82
N GLY A 380 23.66 -9.58 22.17
CA GLY A 380 22.78 -8.74 21.36
C GLY A 380 22.67 -9.21 19.91
N TRP A 381 21.55 -8.86 19.27
CA TRP A 381 21.29 -9.14 17.86
C TRP A 381 22.26 -8.39 16.94
N SER A 382 22.72 -7.19 17.30
CA SER A 382 23.78 -6.51 16.54
C SER A 382 25.10 -7.28 16.54
N ILE A 383 25.43 -7.94 17.65
CA ILE A 383 26.62 -8.79 17.74
C ILE A 383 26.43 -10.07 16.93
N GLN A 384 25.24 -10.66 16.98
CA GLN A 384 24.87 -11.81 16.16
C GLN A 384 24.91 -11.45 14.66
N LYS A 385 24.49 -10.26 14.25
CA LYS A 385 24.61 -9.77 12.86
C LYS A 385 26.06 -9.74 12.40
N GLN A 386 26.96 -9.19 13.21
CA GLN A 386 28.39 -9.13 12.87
C GLN A 386 28.95 -10.53 12.63
N ILE A 387 28.57 -11.50 13.48
CA ILE A 387 28.97 -12.90 13.33
C ILE A 387 28.37 -13.50 12.06
N TRP A 388 27.07 -13.28 11.81
CA TRP A 388 26.37 -13.73 10.61
C TRP A 388 27.04 -13.25 9.33
N LYS A 389 27.32 -11.93 9.22
CA LYS A 389 28.04 -11.33 8.09
C LYS A 389 29.46 -11.92 7.93
N SER A 390 30.17 -12.16 9.04
CA SER A 390 31.53 -12.74 8.99
C SER A 390 31.59 -14.17 8.45
N LEU A 391 30.45 -14.88 8.46
CA LEU A 391 30.32 -16.24 7.93
C LEU A 391 29.75 -16.25 6.50
N SER A 392 29.72 -15.09 5.84
CA SER A 392 29.09 -14.87 4.53
C SER A 392 27.57 -15.11 4.54
N GLY A 393 26.91 -14.97 5.69
CA GLY A 393 25.46 -15.10 5.76
C GLY A 393 24.74 -13.98 5.01
N ARG A 394 23.85 -14.38 4.11
CA ARG A 394 22.97 -13.53 3.29
C ARG A 394 21.49 -13.78 3.65
N LEU A 395 20.57 -13.04 3.04
CA LEU A 395 19.13 -13.25 3.20
C LEU A 395 18.72 -14.60 2.60
N ILE A 396 17.76 -15.31 3.21
CA ILE A 396 17.30 -16.62 2.71
C ILE A 396 16.85 -16.54 1.24
N TYR A 397 16.35 -15.39 0.80
CA TYR A 397 15.82 -15.16 -0.55
C TYR A 397 16.87 -14.74 -1.59
N GLU A 398 18.10 -14.41 -1.18
CA GLU A 398 19.21 -14.16 -2.12
C GLU A 398 19.91 -15.46 -2.56
N GLU A 399 19.70 -16.55 -1.83
CA GLU A 399 20.23 -17.86 -2.14
C GLU A 399 19.08 -18.78 -2.54
N ASN A 400 18.99 -19.14 -3.82
CA ASN A 400 18.06 -20.13 -4.38
C ASN A 400 18.30 -21.57 -3.84
N ASN A 401 18.86 -21.73 -2.64
CA ASN A 401 19.27 -22.99 -2.06
C ASN A 401 19.20 -22.99 -0.53
N TYR A 402 18.07 -23.43 0.02
CA TYR A 402 17.84 -23.65 1.45
C TYR A 402 18.99 -24.43 2.16
N TRP A 403 19.67 -25.34 1.46
CA TRP A 403 20.78 -26.12 2.02
C TRP A 403 22.04 -25.28 2.27
N GLU A 404 22.27 -24.24 1.48
CA GLU A 404 23.38 -23.29 1.66
C GLU A 404 23.16 -22.48 2.94
N PHE A 405 21.95 -21.91 3.08
CA PHE A 405 21.52 -21.19 4.27
C PHE A 405 21.63 -22.06 5.54
N ALA A 406 21.12 -23.30 5.50
CA ALA A 406 21.19 -24.21 6.63
C ALA A 406 22.65 -24.47 7.08
N LYS A 407 23.59 -24.63 6.15
CA LYS A 407 25.03 -24.79 6.46
C LYS A 407 25.63 -23.54 7.09
N ILE A 408 25.23 -22.34 6.64
CA ILE A 408 25.70 -21.09 7.22
C ILE A 408 25.14 -20.91 8.64
N TYR A 409 23.85 -21.20 8.82
CA TYR A 409 23.21 -21.15 10.14
C TYR A 409 23.82 -22.14 11.13
N GLU A 410 24.19 -23.33 10.67
CA GLU A 410 24.97 -24.28 11.46
C GLU A 410 26.34 -23.72 11.90
N LYS A 411 27.09 -23.09 11.00
CA LYS A 411 28.37 -22.42 11.33
C LYS A 411 28.17 -21.25 12.30
N PHE A 412 27.07 -20.51 12.14
CA PHE A 412 26.69 -19.46 13.07
C PHE A 412 26.41 -20.03 14.46
N ALA A 413 25.57 -21.06 14.55
CA ALA A 413 25.23 -21.74 15.80
C ALA A 413 26.45 -22.36 16.50
N ASP A 414 27.45 -22.79 15.75
CA ASP A 414 28.76 -23.19 16.31
C ASP A 414 29.51 -22.02 16.92
N ARG A 415 29.56 -20.88 16.21
CA ARG A 415 30.30 -19.71 16.66
C ARG A 415 29.67 -19.08 17.89
N VAL A 416 28.34 -19.06 17.97
CA VAL A 416 27.61 -18.56 19.14
C VAL A 416 27.49 -19.61 20.25
N GLY A 417 27.84 -20.88 20.02
CA GLY A 417 27.93 -21.92 21.06
C GLY A 417 26.63 -22.69 21.34
N TRP A 418 25.67 -22.67 20.43
CA TRP A 418 24.41 -23.41 20.54
C TRP A 418 24.53 -24.89 20.20
N ARG A 419 25.62 -25.28 19.53
CA ARG A 419 25.92 -26.68 19.23
C ARG A 419 27.15 -27.17 19.99
N LYS A 420 27.20 -28.46 20.26
CA LYS A 420 28.33 -29.13 20.94
C LYS A 420 28.76 -30.38 20.18
N PRO A 421 30.03 -30.81 20.28
CA PRO A 421 30.45 -32.12 19.82
C PRO A 421 29.56 -33.21 20.42
N ARG A 422 29.11 -34.17 19.60
CA ARG A 422 28.34 -35.33 20.09
C ARG A 422 29.17 -36.20 21.04
N TRP A 423 30.48 -36.24 20.81
CA TRP A 423 31.47 -37.03 21.57
C TRP A 423 32.58 -36.11 22.07
N LEU A 424 32.97 -36.25 23.34
CA LEU A 424 34.08 -35.47 23.93
C LEU A 424 35.42 -35.81 23.24
N ASN A 425 36.28 -34.81 23.08
CA ASN A 425 37.68 -34.94 22.66
C ASN A 425 37.94 -35.50 21.25
N LEU A 426 37.00 -35.29 20.32
CA LEU A 426 37.16 -35.65 18.91
C LEU A 426 36.93 -34.42 18.02
N GLU A 427 38.00 -33.94 17.37
CA GLU A 427 37.99 -32.74 16.52
C GLU A 427 37.01 -32.85 15.33
N PHE A 428 36.74 -34.09 14.88
CA PHE A 428 35.82 -34.40 13.78
C PHE A 428 34.43 -34.87 14.25
N SER A 429 34.11 -34.72 15.54
CA SER A 429 32.81 -35.16 16.07
C SER A 429 31.66 -34.35 15.46
N PRO A 430 30.63 -35.00 14.88
CA PRO A 430 29.46 -34.28 14.37
C PRO A 430 28.81 -33.52 15.52
N LYS A 431 28.49 -32.25 15.27
CA LYS A 431 27.91 -31.39 16.31
C LYS A 431 26.41 -31.58 16.39
N ILE A 432 25.89 -31.54 17.60
CA ILE A 432 24.46 -31.62 17.91
C ILE A 432 24.00 -30.34 18.59
N TRP A 433 22.74 -30.01 18.39
CA TRP A 433 22.07 -28.93 19.11
C TRP A 433 22.07 -29.21 20.61
N ARG A 434 22.40 -28.20 21.42
CA ARG A 434 22.12 -28.24 22.85
C ARG A 434 20.59 -28.23 23.05
N LYS A 435 20.14 -28.54 24.25
CA LYS A 435 18.78 -28.14 24.67
C LYS A 435 18.88 -26.75 25.28
N TYR A 436 17.79 -25.99 25.27
CA TYR A 436 17.73 -24.65 25.85
C TYR A 436 18.23 -24.63 27.30
N GLU A 437 17.76 -25.57 28.13
CA GLU A 437 18.17 -25.79 29.53
C GLU A 437 19.68 -26.04 29.71
N ASN A 438 20.41 -26.37 28.63
CA ASN A 438 21.85 -26.66 28.62
C ASN A 438 22.68 -25.59 27.88
N LEU A 439 22.08 -24.43 27.56
CA LEU A 439 22.80 -23.25 27.10
C LEU A 439 23.56 -22.59 28.27
N THR A 440 24.55 -21.76 27.94
CA THR A 440 25.42 -21.12 28.94
C THR A 440 24.91 -19.71 29.22
N PHE A 441 24.15 -19.55 30.31
CA PHE A 441 23.61 -18.25 30.74
C PHE A 441 24.58 -17.52 31.67
N SER A 442 25.73 -17.15 31.12
CA SER A 442 26.81 -16.45 31.82
C SER A 442 27.56 -15.56 30.84
N ILE A 443 28.17 -14.47 31.35
CA ILE A 443 29.03 -13.59 30.56
C ILE A 443 30.24 -14.33 29.94
N SER A 444 30.61 -15.50 30.47
CA SER A 444 31.65 -16.36 29.92
C SER A 444 31.23 -17.09 28.63
N ALA A 445 29.94 -17.07 28.27
CA ALA A 445 29.45 -17.71 27.05
C ALA A 445 30.07 -17.10 25.78
N PRO A 446 30.12 -17.84 24.66
CA PRO A 446 30.67 -17.32 23.41
C PRO A 446 30.02 -16.00 22.97
N ARG A 447 30.77 -15.16 22.25
CA ARG A 447 30.24 -13.90 21.74
C ARG A 447 29.02 -14.17 20.83
N GLY A 448 27.94 -13.41 21.02
CA GLY A 448 26.66 -13.60 20.32
C GLY A 448 25.80 -14.76 20.84
N HIS A 449 26.14 -15.41 21.97
CA HIS A 449 25.36 -16.53 22.51
C HIS A 449 23.91 -16.17 22.84
N LEU A 450 23.67 -14.92 23.27
CA LEU A 450 22.37 -14.40 23.67
C LEU A 450 22.06 -13.08 22.94
N PRO A 451 20.78 -12.71 22.80
CA PRO A 451 19.59 -13.51 23.14
C PRO A 451 19.41 -14.70 22.19
N SER A 452 18.72 -15.74 22.65
CA SER A 452 18.58 -17.03 21.96
C SER A 452 17.29 -17.15 21.14
N LEU A 453 16.64 -16.04 20.78
CA LEU A 453 15.40 -16.01 20.00
C LEU A 453 15.46 -16.88 18.74
N PHE A 454 16.64 -16.98 18.09
CA PHE A 454 16.83 -17.78 16.88
C PHE A 454 17.14 -19.24 17.13
N PHE A 455 17.15 -19.69 18.38
CA PHE A 455 17.56 -21.04 18.74
C PHE A 455 16.47 -22.06 18.41
N TRP A 456 16.84 -23.05 17.60
CA TRP A 456 16.01 -24.20 17.24
C TRP A 456 14.70 -23.85 16.50
N GLU A 457 13.66 -23.37 17.20
CA GLU A 457 12.35 -23.03 16.59
C GLU A 457 12.36 -21.73 15.76
N GLY A 458 13.34 -20.85 15.98
CA GLY A 458 13.43 -19.53 15.33
C GLY A 458 14.50 -19.40 14.24
N PHE A 459 15.02 -20.52 13.70
CA PHE A 459 16.14 -20.47 12.74
C PHE A 459 15.79 -19.74 11.44
N ASN A 460 14.52 -19.82 11.04
CA ASN A 460 13.92 -19.13 9.89
C ASN A 460 13.74 -17.62 10.10
N LEU A 461 13.96 -17.13 11.33
CA LEU A 461 13.83 -15.72 11.69
C LEU A 461 15.19 -15.03 11.82
N VAL A 462 16.29 -15.79 11.74
CA VAL A 462 17.65 -15.26 11.95
C VAL A 462 17.92 -14.12 10.96
N ASP A 463 17.55 -14.28 9.70
CA ASP A 463 17.79 -13.28 8.66
C ASP A 463 16.82 -12.11 8.80
N THR A 464 15.55 -12.40 9.08
CA THR A 464 14.47 -11.42 9.24
C THR A 464 14.77 -10.44 10.36
N VAL A 465 15.04 -10.91 11.58
CA VAL A 465 15.30 -10.04 12.74
C VAL A 465 16.63 -9.28 12.57
N LEU A 466 17.67 -9.95 12.06
CA LEU A 466 18.96 -9.32 11.82
C LEU A 466 18.92 -8.28 10.69
N TYR A 467 18.02 -8.41 9.72
CA TYR A 467 17.77 -7.41 8.68
C TYR A 467 16.89 -6.27 9.19
N ARG A 468 15.83 -6.59 9.93
CA ARG A 468 14.96 -5.62 10.60
C ARG A 468 15.76 -4.65 11.47
N LEU A 469 16.67 -5.16 12.29
CA LEU A 469 17.53 -4.34 13.15
C LEU A 469 18.48 -3.43 12.37
N GLU A 470 18.93 -3.86 11.18
CA GLU A 470 19.78 -3.06 10.29
C GLU A 470 19.00 -1.89 9.70
N ILE A 471 17.76 -2.13 9.23
CA ILE A 471 16.85 -1.07 8.79
C ILE A 471 16.58 -0.07 9.92
N CYS A 472 16.21 -0.57 11.10
CA CYS A 472 15.82 0.27 12.23
C CYS A 472 16.94 1.22 12.69
N ARG A 473 18.20 0.79 12.61
CA ARG A 473 19.35 1.63 12.97
C ARG A 473 19.69 2.67 11.89
N GLN A 474 19.53 2.34 10.61
CA GLN A 474 19.75 3.31 9.52
C GLN A 474 18.73 4.46 9.53
N SER A 475 17.53 4.25 10.08
CA SER A 475 16.54 5.31 10.29
C SER A 475 16.92 6.28 11.41
N GLN A 476 17.62 5.82 12.45
CA GLN A 476 18.02 6.68 13.59
C GLN A 476 19.25 7.56 13.29
N ASP A 477 20.17 7.13 12.42
CA ASP A 477 21.36 7.91 12.05
C ASP A 477 21.04 9.05 11.04
N ASN A 478 19.85 9.05 10.44
CA ASN A 478 19.37 10.06 9.49
C ASN A 478 18.34 11.05 10.11
N SER A 479 18.14 10.99 11.42
CA SER A 479 17.17 11.81 12.18
C SER A 479 17.84 12.93 12.99
#